data_AF-A0A527D9S7-F1
#
_entry.id   AF-A0A527D9S7-F1
#
_cell.length_a   1.000
_cell.length_b   1.000
_cell.length_c   1.000
_cell.angle_alpha   90.00
_cell.angle_beta   90.00
_cell.angle_gamma   90.00
#
_symmetry.space_group_name_H-M   'P 1'
#
loop_
_entity.id
_entity.type
_entity.pdbx_description
1 polymer ?
#
loop_
_entity_poly.entity_id
_entity_poly.type
_entity_poly.pdbx_seq_one_letter_code
_entity_poly.pdbx_strand_id
1 'polypeptide(L)' 'MPHRSTIIKTGYGPGTAIAVLMVGLMAVGFVFLVLGSSLYFSEQPADQRALSSPP' A
#
# COMPACT_ATOMS: atom_id res chain seq x y z
N MET A 1 -20.31 -8.14 -49.89
CA MET A 1 -20.96 -7.61 -48.68
C MET A 1 -19.95 -7.68 -47.53
N PRO A 2 -19.38 -6.56 -47.05
CA PRO A 2 -18.38 -6.61 -46.00
C PRO A 2 -19.05 -6.75 -44.63
N HIS A 3 -18.77 -7.87 -43.95
CA HIS A 3 -19.24 -8.13 -42.59
C HIS A 3 -18.39 -7.29 -41.63
N ARG A 4 -18.91 -6.14 -41.18
CA ARG A 4 -18.24 -5.32 -40.16
C ARG A 4 -18.54 -5.94 -38.79
N SER A 5 -17.56 -6.65 -38.23
CA SER A 5 -17.58 -7.03 -36.83
C SER A 5 -17.36 -5.78 -35.97
N THR A 6 -18.43 -5.29 -35.35
CA THR A 6 -18.33 -4.26 -34.32
C THR A 6 -17.88 -4.96 -33.03
N ILE A 7 -16.57 -4.96 -32.79
CA ILE A 7 -16.00 -5.43 -31.53
C ILE A 7 -16.45 -4.44 -30.45
N ILE A 8 -17.47 -4.81 -29.68
CA ILE A 8 -17.96 -4.04 -28.54
C ILE A 8 -16.92 -4.19 -27.43
N LYS A 9 -16.07 -3.17 -27.28
CA LYS A 9 -15.05 -3.10 -26.24
C LYS A 9 -15.77 -2.88 -24.91
N THR A 10 -16.08 -3.95 -24.19
CA THR A 10 -16.68 -3.89 -22.85
C THR A 10 -15.79 -3.05 -21.93
N GLY A 11 -16.35 -1.97 -21.37
CA GLY A 11 -15.62 -0.91 -20.68
C GLY A 11 -14.93 -1.30 -19.36
N TYR A 12 -15.10 -2.53 -18.89
CA TYR A 12 -14.41 -3.10 -17.74
C TYR A 12 -13.40 -4.14 -18.24
N GLY A 13 -12.34 -3.65 -18.87
CA GLY A 13 -11.22 -4.50 -19.29
C GLY A 13 -10.40 -5.01 -18.09
N PRO A 14 -9.43 -5.91 -18.31
CA PRO A 14 -8.54 -6.42 -17.25
C PRO A 14 -7.81 -5.32 -16.47
N GLY A 15 -7.71 -4.11 -17.03
CA GLY A 15 -7.15 -2.94 -16.36
C GLY A 15 -7.84 -2.58 -15.04
N THR A 16 -9.16 -2.71 -14.91
CA THR A 16 -9.85 -2.42 -13.64
C THR A 16 -9.51 -3.45 -12.57
N ALA A 17 -9.39 -4.73 -12.94
CA ALA A 17 -8.98 -5.78 -12.02
C ALA A 17 -7.54 -5.57 -11.52
N ILE A 18 -6.63 -5.18 -12.41
CA ILE A 18 -5.24 -4.86 -12.07
C ILE A 18 -5.18 -3.64 -11.15
N ALA A 19 -5.98 -2.59 -11.42
CA ALA A 19 -6.03 -1.41 -10.58
C ALA A 19 -6.50 -1.74 -9.16
N VAL A 20 -7.57 -2.54 -9.02
CA VAL A 20 -8.06 -2.98 -7.71
C VAL A 20 -7.01 -3.81 -6.98
N LEU A 21 -6.32 -4.72 -7.68
CA LEU A 21 -5.23 -5.51 -7.11
C LEU A 21 -4.11 -4.62 -6.57
N MET A 22 -3.65 -3.64 -7.36
CA MET A 22 -2.60 -2.72 -6.96
C MET A 22 -2.99 -1.86 -5.75
N VAL A 23 -4.22 -1.35 -5.73
CA VAL A 23 -4.75 -0.57 -4.59
C VAL A 23 -4.84 -1.44 -3.34
N GLY A 24 -5.32 -2.67 -3.47
CA GLY A 24 -5.39 -3.62 -2.35
C GLY A 24 -4.01 -3.91 -1.76
N LEU A 25 -3.01 -4.18 -2.62
CA LEU A 25 -1.63 -4.41 -2.19
C LEU A 25 -1.02 -3.19 -1.50
N MET A 26 -1.26 -1.98 -2.03
CA MET A 26 -0.80 -0.74 -1.38
C MET A 26 -1.43 -0.56 -0.01
N ALA A 27 -2.75 -0.77 0.12
CA ALA A 27 -3.45 -0.63 1.40
C ALA A 27 -2.88 -1.60 2.44
N VAL A 28 -2.67 -2.87 2.09
CA VAL A 28 -2.06 -3.86 2.98
C VAL A 28 -0.64 -3.43 3.37
N GLY A 29 0.17 -2.99 2.41
CA GLY A 29 1.52 -2.49 2.67
C GLY A 29 1.55 -1.30 3.64
N PHE A 30 0.63 -0.35 3.48
CA PHE A 30 0.51 0.80 4.38
C PHE A 30 0.16 0.39 5.82
N VAL A 31 -0.75 -0.55 6.01
CA VAL A 31 -1.09 -1.06 7.35
C VAL A 31 0.12 -1.69 8.00
N PHE A 32 0.87 -2.52 7.27
CA PHE A 32 2.12 -3.12 7.78
C PHE A 32 3.19 -2.08 8.08
N LEU A 33 3.33 -1.04 7.25
CA LEU A 33 4.29 0.03 7.47
C LEU A 33 3.94 0.83 8.73
N VAL A 34 2.69 1.23 8.89
CA VAL A 34 2.23 1.98 10.07
C VAL A 34 2.36 1.13 11.32
N LEU A 35 1.86 -0.10 11.31
CA LEU A 35 1.95 -0.99 12.48
C LEU A 35 3.39 -1.34 12.81
N GLY A 36 4.20 -1.70 11.81
CA GLY A 36 5.61 -2.01 11.97
C GLY A 36 6.40 -0.82 12.50
N SER A 37 6.16 0.38 11.98
CA SER A 37 6.80 1.60 12.50
C SER A 37 6.35 1.91 13.93
N SER A 38 5.06 1.81 14.23
CA SER A 38 4.54 2.02 15.58
C SER A 38 5.20 1.08 16.59
N LEU A 39 5.33 -0.19 16.26
CA LEU A 39 5.98 -1.18 17.12
C LEU A 39 7.48 -0.90 17.23
N TYR A 40 8.17 -0.67 16.11
CA TYR A 40 9.60 -0.36 16.09
C TYR A 40 9.96 0.87 16.93
N PHE A 41 9.15 1.95 16.86
CA PHE A 41 9.38 3.16 17.64
C PHE A 41 8.89 3.06 19.09
N SER A 42 7.84 2.27 19.37
CA SER A 42 7.40 2.02 20.76
C SER A 42 8.42 1.20 21.54
N GLU A 43 9.22 0.38 20.84
CA GLU A 43 10.34 -0.36 21.43
C GLU A 43 11.55 0.53 21.76
N GLN A 44 11.56 1.82 21.34
CA GLN A 44 12.65 2.74 21.66
C GLN A 44 12.40 3.34 23.06
N PRO A 45 13.12 2.90 24.11
CA PRO A 45 12.85 3.34 25.47
C PRO A 45 13.24 4.81 25.59
N ALA A 46 12.30 5.64 26.07
CA ALA A 46 12.54 7.05 26.41
C ALA A 46 13.69 7.24 27.43
N ASP A 47 14.11 6.18 28.11
CA ASP A 47 15.24 6.16 29.06
C ASP A 47 16.61 6.40 28.43
N GLN A 48 16.80 6.20 27.12
CA GLN A 48 18.08 6.53 26.48
C GLN A 48 18.34 8.04 26.35
N ARG A 49 17.29 8.88 26.45
CA ARG A 49 17.44 10.34 26.52
C ARG A 49 17.79 10.87 27.90
N ALA A 50 17.58 10.07 28.95
CA ALA A 50 17.95 10.45 30.32
C ALA A 50 19.43 10.13 30.63
N LEU A 51 20.06 9.23 29.88
CA LEU A 51 21.47 8.85 30.05
C LEU A 51 22.47 9.78 29.33
N SER A 52 21.98 10.78 28.60
CA SER A 52 22.81 11.80 27.93
C SER A 52 22.85 13.14 28.68
N SER A 53 22.57 13.16 29.99
CA SER A 53 22.91 14.32 30.82
C SER A 53 24.44 14.39 30.95
N PRO A 54 25.12 15.44 30.43
CA PRO A 54 26.51 15.67 30.81
C PRO A 54 26.58 15.93 32.33
N PRO A 55 27.69 15.54 32.99
CA PRO A 55 27.81 15.52 34.46
C PRO A 55 27.58 16.89 35.11
#